data_AF-A0A6M1YY85-F1
#
_entry.id   AF-A0A6M1YY85-F1
#
_cell.length_a   1.000
_cell.length_b   1.000
_cell.length_c   1.000
_cell.angle_alpha   90.00
_cell.angle_beta   90.00
_cell.angle_gamma   90.00
#
_symmetry.space_group_name_H-M   'P 1'
#
loop_
_entity.id
_entity.type
_entity.pdbx_description
1 polymer ?
#
loop_
_entity_poly.entity_id
_entity_poly.type
_entity_poly.pdbx_seq_one_letter_code
_entity_poly.pdbx_strand_id
1 'polypeptide(L)'
;MKSIWVIFKTLFFIGIICIFAKSWQLITDGFRLDKLKSTLSNNKEVYSDSDDIHKILDQEFKYLSKGCQTYVFESEDNNYVIKFVRFHRYKIPLWLTVLDFFDSYKTKRLYYKEKLLNDSLKSYQIANSYLKDETATIYVHLSRTDIFNKKITILDRFKRKYFIDLDSAGFVIQKKVKTFEAILTKNKHDPDELKKLTNSFLNTTFSIYQKGYINDDYNCVKNSGVLDDRVIHSDLGSFLKKDEMKNKDVLTHEINRFMRYFKKWSDKNAPFLSEYVDEEVKKIIVNL
;
A
#
# COMPACT_ATOMS: atom_id res chain seq x y z
N MET A 1 28.37 21.85 -41.13
CA MET A 1 27.58 22.78 -40.30
C MET A 1 26.07 22.51 -40.32
N LYS A 2 25.39 22.44 -41.48
CA LYS A 2 23.94 22.17 -41.53
C LYS A 2 23.50 20.86 -40.83
N SER A 3 24.26 19.77 -41.00
CA SER A 3 23.96 18.48 -40.37
C SER A 3 24.02 18.52 -38.82
N ILE A 4 25.01 19.24 -38.26
CA ILE A 4 25.15 19.41 -36.79
C ILE A 4 23.94 20.15 -36.21
N TRP A 5 23.42 21.16 -36.93
CA TRP A 5 22.25 21.92 -36.49
C TRP A 5 20.96 21.11 -36.55
N VAL A 6 20.82 20.23 -37.55
CA VAL A 6 19.70 19.28 -37.63
C VAL A 6 19.75 18.31 -36.45
N ILE A 7 20.93 17.73 -36.13
CA ILE A 7 21.10 16.85 -34.97
C ILE A 7 20.72 17.57 -33.66
N PHE A 8 21.21 18.79 -33.47
CA PHE A 8 20.90 19.58 -32.28
C PHE A 8 19.40 19.85 -32.14
N LYS A 9 18.72 20.25 -33.23
CA LYS A 9 17.26 20.44 -33.22
C LYS A 9 16.50 19.16 -32.89
N THR A 10 16.92 18.04 -33.47
CA THR A 10 16.30 16.73 -33.20
C THR A 10 16.45 16.35 -31.73
N LEU A 11 17.66 16.46 -31.17
CA LEU A 11 17.90 16.18 -29.75
C LEU A 11 17.11 17.12 -28.83
N PHE A 12 17.03 18.41 -29.18
CA PHE A 12 16.23 19.38 -28.44
C PHE A 12 14.74 19.01 -28.45
N PHE A 13 14.19 18.64 -29.61
CA PHE A 13 12.79 18.23 -29.72
C PHE A 13 12.49 16.93 -28.97
N ILE A 14 13.39 15.94 -29.03
CA ILE A 14 13.31 14.71 -28.22
C ILE A 14 13.34 15.07 -26.73
N GLY A 15 14.21 15.99 -26.32
CA GLY A 15 14.28 16.50 -24.96
C GLY A 15 12.96 17.10 -24.49
N ILE A 16 12.33 17.94 -25.32
CA ILE A 16 11.00 18.51 -25.05
C ILE A 16 9.95 17.41 -24.88
N ILE A 17 9.88 16.44 -25.80
CA ILE A 17 8.93 15.32 -25.71
C ILE A 17 9.13 14.55 -24.39
N CYS A 18 10.37 14.25 -24.03
CA CYS A 18 10.69 13.56 -22.78
C CYS A 18 10.26 14.35 -21.55
N ILE A 19 10.47 15.67 -21.53
CA ILE A 19 10.03 16.56 -20.46
C ILE A 19 8.50 16.56 -20.37
N PHE A 20 7.80 16.77 -21.48
CA PHE A 20 6.33 16.76 -21.49
C PHE A 20 5.76 15.42 -21.03
N ALA A 21 6.31 14.30 -21.51
CA ALA A 21 5.89 12.96 -21.10
C ALA A 21 6.12 12.73 -19.59
N LYS A 22 7.25 13.20 -19.05
CA LYS A 22 7.57 13.08 -17.63
C LYS A 22 6.65 13.97 -16.78
N SER A 23 6.42 15.21 -17.19
CA SER A 23 5.50 16.15 -16.55
C SER A 23 4.07 15.59 -16.54
N TRP A 24 3.60 15.05 -17.66
CA TRP A 24 2.30 14.40 -17.74
C TRP A 24 2.17 13.21 -16.79
N GLN A 25 3.23 12.40 -16.67
CA GLN A 25 3.30 11.31 -15.70
C GLN A 25 3.25 11.81 -14.24
N LEU A 26 3.84 12.97 -13.93
CA LEU A 26 3.76 13.54 -12.59
C LEU A 26 2.35 14.06 -12.28
N ILE A 27 1.71 14.73 -13.23
CA ILE A 27 0.38 15.31 -13.01
C ILE A 27 -0.69 14.21 -12.88
N THR A 28 -0.65 13.20 -13.75
CA THR A 28 -1.58 12.05 -13.74
C THR A 28 -1.21 10.97 -12.70
N ASP A 29 -0.09 11.15 -11.99
CA ASP A 29 0.57 10.09 -11.25
C ASP A 29 0.93 8.85 -12.09
N GLY A 30 0.87 9.00 -13.42
CA GLY A 30 1.04 7.96 -14.41
C GLY A 30 -0.05 6.90 -14.33
N PHE A 31 -1.25 7.22 -13.82
CA PHE A 31 -2.39 6.31 -13.85
C PHE A 31 -2.74 5.91 -15.30
N ARG A 32 -2.95 4.61 -15.54
CA ARG A 32 -3.40 4.05 -16.82
C ARG A 32 -4.06 2.68 -16.57
N LEU A 33 -5.08 2.32 -17.35
CA LEU A 33 -5.80 1.05 -17.18
C LEU A 33 -4.93 -0.19 -17.47
N ASP A 34 -4.01 -0.12 -18.42
CA ASP A 34 -3.09 -1.23 -18.76
C ASP A 34 -2.24 -1.67 -17.57
N LYS A 35 -2.03 -0.78 -16.61
CA LYS A 35 -1.18 -0.99 -15.43
C LYS A 35 -1.84 -1.84 -14.35
N LEU A 36 -3.16 -2.02 -14.40
CA LEU A 36 -3.98 -2.71 -13.41
C LEU A 36 -4.24 -4.18 -13.75
N LYS A 37 -4.04 -4.55 -15.02
CA LYS A 37 -4.35 -5.90 -15.51
C LYS A 37 -3.51 -6.93 -14.75
N SER A 38 -4.19 -7.82 -14.03
CA SER A 38 -3.55 -8.94 -13.35
C SER A 38 -2.84 -9.81 -14.38
N THR A 39 -1.66 -10.31 -14.03
CA THR A 39 -0.94 -11.32 -14.82
C THR A 39 -1.11 -12.73 -14.25
N LEU A 40 -1.81 -12.85 -13.12
CA LEU A 40 -2.05 -14.12 -12.46
C LEU A 40 -3.18 -14.85 -13.20
N SER A 41 -2.95 -16.13 -13.51
CA SER A 41 -3.97 -17.03 -14.05
C SER A 41 -5.09 -17.26 -13.04
N ASN A 42 -6.24 -17.76 -13.50
CA ASN A 42 -7.39 -18.13 -12.66
C ASN A 42 -6.97 -19.16 -11.60
N ASN A 43 -6.50 -18.68 -10.46
CA ASN A 43 -6.61 -19.41 -9.22
C ASN A 43 -8.05 -19.20 -8.78
N LYS A 44 -8.73 -20.29 -8.39
CA LYS A 44 -10.03 -20.21 -7.71
C LYS A 44 -9.80 -19.53 -6.36
N GLU A 45 -9.69 -18.21 -6.36
CA GLU A 45 -9.79 -17.43 -5.14
C GLU A 45 -11.14 -17.79 -4.53
N VAL A 46 -11.14 -18.07 -3.22
CA VAL A 46 -12.38 -18.35 -2.50
C VAL A 46 -13.13 -17.03 -2.44
N TYR A 47 -14.02 -16.84 -3.40
CA TYR A 47 -14.97 -15.75 -3.42
C TYR A 47 -15.95 -15.98 -2.27
N SER A 48 -15.79 -15.21 -1.21
CA SER A 48 -16.85 -15.07 -0.21
C SER A 48 -17.84 -14.06 -0.77
N ASP A 49 -18.83 -14.55 -1.49
CA ASP A 49 -19.95 -13.73 -1.95
C ASP A 49 -20.66 -13.16 -0.73
N SER A 50 -20.54 -11.84 -0.54
CA SER A 50 -21.35 -11.13 0.43
C SER A 50 -22.05 -9.99 -0.29
N ASP A 51 -23.36 -9.88 -0.09
CA ASP A 51 -24.18 -8.81 -0.65
C ASP A 51 -23.61 -7.42 -0.36
N ASP A 52 -22.86 -7.28 0.73
CA ASP A 52 -22.20 -6.05 1.13
C ASP A 52 -21.05 -5.63 0.21
N ILE A 53 -20.31 -6.58 -0.38
CA ILE A 53 -19.23 -6.24 -1.32
C ILE A 53 -19.81 -5.71 -2.64
N HIS A 54 -20.90 -6.30 -3.13
CA HIS A 54 -21.55 -5.84 -4.36
C HIS A 54 -22.03 -4.40 -4.24
N LYS A 55 -22.66 -4.05 -3.11
CA LYS A 55 -23.09 -2.67 -2.79
C LYS A 55 -21.93 -1.68 -2.78
N ILE A 56 -20.78 -2.06 -2.23
CA ILE A 56 -19.57 -1.22 -2.26
C ILE A 56 -19.10 -1.02 -3.71
N LEU A 57 -19.09 -2.10 -4.50
CA LEU A 57 -18.61 -2.09 -5.89
C LEU A 57 -19.57 -1.41 -6.88
N ASP A 58 -20.83 -1.19 -6.52
CA ASP A 58 -21.80 -0.42 -7.32
C ASP A 58 -21.55 1.09 -7.27
N GLN A 59 -20.74 1.56 -6.32
CA GLN A 59 -20.42 2.98 -6.19
C GLN A 59 -19.42 3.44 -7.27
N GLU A 60 -19.45 4.74 -7.56
CA GLU A 60 -18.35 5.37 -8.29
C GLU A 60 -17.15 5.60 -7.36
N PHE A 61 -15.94 5.36 -7.88
CA PHE A 61 -14.70 5.57 -7.10
C PHE A 61 -13.84 6.70 -7.66
N LYS A 62 -13.50 7.67 -6.82
CA LYS A 62 -12.72 8.85 -7.19
C LYS A 62 -11.25 8.66 -6.84
N TYR A 63 -10.35 9.06 -7.72
CA TYR A 63 -8.91 8.95 -7.46
C TYR A 63 -8.55 9.71 -6.19
N LEU A 64 -7.93 9.01 -5.24
CA LEU A 64 -7.48 9.58 -3.97
C LEU A 64 -5.95 9.76 -3.97
N SER A 65 -5.21 8.69 -4.25
CA SER A 65 -3.74 8.73 -4.16
C SER A 65 -3.07 7.58 -4.91
N LYS A 66 -1.75 7.51 -4.81
CA LYS A 66 -0.92 6.45 -5.37
C LYS A 66 0.11 6.02 -4.36
N GLY A 67 0.14 4.71 -4.09
CA GLY A 67 1.20 4.06 -3.36
C GLY A 67 2.29 3.49 -4.27
N CYS A 68 3.27 2.86 -3.64
CA CYS A 68 4.30 2.12 -4.37
C CYS A 68 3.65 0.99 -5.19
N GLN A 69 2.78 0.20 -4.57
CA GLN A 69 2.19 -1.00 -5.17
C GLN A 69 0.78 -0.78 -5.74
N THR A 70 0.04 0.23 -5.29
CA THR A 70 -1.38 0.40 -5.63
C THR A 70 -1.73 1.81 -6.12
N TYR A 71 -2.82 1.94 -6.88
CA TYR A 71 -3.56 3.18 -7.03
C TYR A 71 -4.78 3.13 -6.10
N VAL A 72 -5.05 4.21 -5.39
CA VAL A 72 -6.10 4.27 -4.37
C VAL A 72 -7.22 5.16 -4.85
N PHE A 73 -8.44 4.66 -4.78
CA PHE A 73 -9.65 5.40 -5.10
C PHE A 73 -10.62 5.32 -3.92
N GLU A 74 -11.29 6.42 -3.60
CA GLU A 74 -12.29 6.52 -2.54
C GLU A 74 -13.69 6.30 -3.11
N SER A 75 -14.56 5.63 -2.36
CA SER A 75 -15.97 5.46 -2.72
C SER A 75 -16.73 6.79 -2.65
N GLU A 76 -17.87 6.86 -3.34
CA GLU A 76 -18.75 8.02 -3.36
C GLU A 76 -19.24 8.42 -1.95
N ASP A 77 -19.56 7.43 -1.12
CA ASP A 77 -20.00 7.63 0.27
C ASP A 77 -18.86 7.99 1.25
N ASN A 78 -17.61 8.03 0.78
CA ASN A 78 -16.41 8.27 1.58
C ASN A 78 -16.14 7.25 2.71
N ASN A 79 -16.79 6.09 2.71
CA ASN A 79 -16.59 5.09 3.75
C ASN A 79 -15.56 4.03 3.38
N TYR A 80 -15.22 3.92 2.09
CA TYR A 80 -14.38 2.85 1.57
C TYR A 80 -13.28 3.39 0.65
N VAL A 81 -12.23 2.58 0.50
CA VAL A 81 -11.22 2.74 -0.54
C VAL A 81 -11.04 1.43 -1.30
N ILE A 82 -10.93 1.54 -2.62
CA ILE A 82 -10.48 0.46 -3.48
C ILE A 82 -9.05 0.74 -3.93
N LYS A 83 -8.17 -0.24 -3.73
CA LYS A 83 -6.75 -0.18 -4.03
C LYS A 83 -6.44 -1.13 -5.18
N PHE A 84 -6.25 -0.60 -6.38
CA PHE A 84 -5.88 -1.42 -7.54
C PHE A 84 -4.37 -1.69 -7.58
N VAL A 85 -4.00 -2.95 -7.70
CA VAL A 85 -2.61 -3.41 -7.77
C VAL A 85 -1.97 -2.98 -9.09
N ARG A 86 -0.75 -2.46 -9.00
CA ARG A 86 0.02 -1.93 -10.13
C ARG A 86 0.88 -3.02 -10.76
N PHE A 87 0.27 -4.01 -11.39
CA PHE A 87 0.97 -5.18 -11.96
C PHE A 87 2.15 -4.84 -12.89
N HIS A 88 2.08 -3.73 -13.64
CA HIS A 88 3.21 -3.27 -14.47
C HIS A 88 4.52 -3.06 -13.69
N ARG A 89 4.47 -2.80 -12.37
CA ARG A 89 5.67 -2.60 -11.55
C ARG A 89 6.49 -3.87 -11.38
N TYR A 90 5.87 -5.03 -11.54
CA TYR A 90 6.49 -6.34 -11.44
C TYR A 90 6.95 -6.87 -12.80
N LYS A 91 6.91 -6.04 -13.85
CA LYS A 91 7.48 -6.37 -15.16
C LYS A 91 8.86 -5.72 -15.32
N ILE A 92 9.71 -6.36 -16.11
CA ILE A 92 10.94 -5.73 -16.59
C ILE A 92 10.61 -4.69 -17.68
N PRO A 93 11.40 -3.61 -17.82
CA PRO A 93 11.22 -2.64 -18.88
C PRO A 93 11.40 -3.25 -20.27
N LEU A 94 10.72 -2.68 -21.27
CA LEU A 94 10.70 -3.18 -22.65
C LEU A 94 12.10 -3.29 -23.28
N TRP A 95 13.02 -2.38 -22.96
CA TRP A 95 14.37 -2.47 -23.51
C TRP A 95 15.13 -3.72 -23.04
N LEU A 96 14.86 -4.22 -21.82
CA LEU A 96 15.42 -5.49 -21.33
C LEU A 96 14.72 -6.72 -21.93
N THR A 97 13.50 -6.56 -22.45
CA THR A 97 12.84 -7.66 -23.17
C THR A 97 13.37 -7.79 -24.59
N VAL A 98 13.83 -6.69 -25.21
CA VAL A 98 14.27 -6.64 -26.61
C VAL A 98 15.79 -6.86 -26.76
N LEU A 99 16.61 -6.45 -25.79
CA LEU A 99 18.06 -6.58 -25.86
C LEU A 99 18.53 -7.84 -25.12
N ASP A 100 19.12 -8.80 -25.85
CA ASP A 100 19.57 -10.08 -25.30
C ASP A 100 21.03 -10.06 -24.80
N PHE A 101 21.78 -8.97 -25.01
CA PHE A 101 23.19 -8.86 -24.57
C PHE A 101 23.38 -8.81 -23.03
N PHE A 102 22.30 -8.80 -22.25
CA PHE A 102 22.34 -8.68 -20.78
C PHE A 102 21.60 -9.82 -20.08
N ASP A 103 21.67 -11.04 -20.60
CA ASP A 103 20.89 -12.19 -20.09
C ASP A 103 21.06 -12.44 -18.57
N SER A 104 22.28 -12.40 -18.06
CA SER A 104 22.52 -12.59 -16.61
C SER A 104 21.84 -11.51 -15.75
N TYR A 105 21.83 -10.25 -16.23
CA TYR A 105 21.15 -9.15 -15.57
C TYR A 105 19.63 -9.25 -15.72
N LYS A 106 19.14 -9.61 -16.91
CA LYS A 106 17.72 -9.85 -17.23
C LYS A 106 17.15 -10.92 -16.31
N THR A 107 17.81 -12.07 -16.17
CA THR A 107 17.40 -13.17 -15.28
C THR A 107 17.36 -12.75 -13.82
N LYS A 108 18.41 -12.09 -13.31
CA LYS A 108 18.42 -11.55 -11.94
C LYS A 108 17.27 -10.56 -11.70
N ARG A 109 16.99 -9.72 -12.69
CA ARG A 109 15.92 -8.72 -12.60
C ARG A 109 14.53 -9.36 -12.64
N LEU A 110 14.32 -10.36 -13.49
CA LEU A 110 13.09 -11.15 -13.54
C LEU A 110 12.81 -11.82 -12.20
N TYR A 111 13.80 -12.54 -11.66
CA TYR A 111 13.70 -13.18 -10.35
C TYR A 111 13.32 -12.19 -9.24
N TYR A 112 14.01 -11.04 -9.19
CA TYR A 112 13.70 -10.00 -8.20
C TYR A 112 12.27 -9.45 -8.36
N LYS A 113 11.80 -9.25 -9.59
CA LYS A 113 10.46 -8.74 -9.87
C LYS A 113 9.36 -9.74 -9.50
N GLU A 114 9.59 -11.01 -9.78
CA GLU A 114 8.72 -12.11 -9.39
C GLU A 114 8.66 -12.24 -7.87
N LYS A 115 9.81 -12.21 -7.19
CA LYS A 115 9.87 -12.21 -5.72
C LYS A 115 9.05 -11.05 -5.13
N LEU A 116 9.25 -9.82 -5.61
CA LEU A 116 8.47 -8.67 -5.15
C LEU A 116 6.96 -8.84 -5.36
N LEU A 117 6.54 -9.44 -6.47
CA LEU A 117 5.14 -9.74 -6.73
C LEU A 117 4.62 -10.73 -5.69
N ASN A 118 5.30 -11.87 -5.54
CA ASN A 118 4.92 -12.92 -4.59
C ASN A 118 4.84 -12.42 -3.16
N ASP A 119 5.82 -11.62 -2.71
CA ASP A 119 5.83 -11.01 -1.38
C ASP A 119 4.62 -10.07 -1.19
N SER A 120 4.31 -9.24 -2.20
CA SER A 120 3.13 -8.33 -2.16
C SER A 120 1.81 -9.11 -2.10
N LEU A 121 1.66 -10.14 -2.94
CA LEU A 121 0.44 -10.97 -2.99
C LEU A 121 0.21 -11.72 -1.68
N LYS A 122 1.27 -12.33 -1.14
CA LYS A 122 1.24 -13.02 0.15
C LYS A 122 0.84 -12.05 1.26
N SER A 123 1.37 -10.83 1.24
CA SER A 123 1.01 -9.80 2.21
C SER A 123 -0.47 -9.40 2.15
N TYR A 124 -1.04 -9.23 0.95
CA TYR A 124 -2.49 -8.99 0.81
C TYR A 124 -3.33 -10.17 1.31
N GLN A 125 -2.90 -11.40 1.05
CA GLN A 125 -3.56 -12.60 1.57
C GLN A 125 -3.50 -12.67 3.09
N ILE A 126 -2.36 -12.34 3.72
CA ILE A 126 -2.23 -12.28 5.18
C ILE A 126 -3.20 -11.24 5.75
N ALA A 127 -3.24 -10.05 5.15
CA ALA A 127 -4.14 -8.99 5.58
C ALA A 127 -5.61 -9.43 5.56
N ASN A 128 -6.03 -10.10 4.50
CA ASN A 128 -7.40 -10.59 4.37
C ASN A 128 -7.70 -11.79 5.27
N SER A 129 -6.77 -12.72 5.44
CA SER A 129 -7.08 -13.98 6.15
C SER A 129 -6.92 -13.85 7.66
N TYR A 130 -5.99 -13.03 8.13
CA TYR A 130 -5.59 -13.02 9.54
C TYR A 130 -5.65 -11.63 10.20
N LEU A 131 -5.53 -10.54 9.42
CA LEU A 131 -5.37 -9.18 9.95
C LEU A 131 -6.50 -8.22 9.54
N LYS A 132 -7.72 -8.73 9.29
CA LYS A 132 -8.84 -7.89 8.82
C LYS A 132 -9.12 -6.73 9.79
N ASP A 133 -9.12 -7.00 11.09
CA ASP A 133 -9.42 -6.01 12.13
C ASP A 133 -8.30 -4.98 12.30
N GLU A 134 -7.04 -5.40 12.16
CA GLU A 134 -5.87 -4.53 12.33
C GLU A 134 -5.60 -3.68 11.08
N THR A 135 -6.19 -4.03 9.95
CA THR A 135 -5.97 -3.37 8.66
C THR A 135 -7.25 -2.79 8.05
N ALA A 136 -8.39 -2.99 8.69
CA ALA A 136 -9.72 -2.68 8.17
C ALA A 136 -9.97 -3.24 6.75
N THR A 137 -9.38 -4.40 6.44
CA THR A 137 -9.52 -5.08 5.15
C THR A 137 -10.86 -5.76 5.07
N ILE A 138 -11.62 -5.42 4.02
CA ILE A 138 -12.94 -6.00 3.75
C ILE A 138 -12.79 -7.19 2.81
N TYR A 139 -12.05 -6.97 1.71
CA TYR A 139 -11.98 -7.94 0.62
C TYR A 139 -10.69 -7.79 -0.18
N VAL A 140 -10.14 -8.92 -0.66
CA VAL A 140 -8.94 -8.98 -1.50
C VAL A 140 -9.22 -9.86 -2.71
N HIS A 141 -8.91 -9.35 -3.90
CA HIS A 141 -8.99 -10.06 -5.17
C HIS A 141 -7.73 -9.79 -5.98
N LEU A 142 -6.97 -10.81 -6.35
CA LEU A 142 -5.64 -10.63 -6.96
C LEU A 142 -5.53 -11.30 -8.34
N SER A 143 -6.25 -12.38 -8.52
CA SER A 143 -6.21 -13.26 -9.69
C SER A 143 -7.25 -12.84 -10.72
N ARG A 144 -7.06 -13.24 -11.99
CA ARG A 144 -8.16 -13.14 -12.95
C ARG A 144 -9.27 -14.11 -12.59
N THR A 145 -10.51 -13.72 -12.86
CA THR A 145 -11.70 -14.55 -12.65
C THR A 145 -12.72 -14.33 -13.77
N ASP A 146 -13.87 -14.95 -13.64
CA ASP A 146 -15.10 -14.77 -14.42
C ASP A 146 -16.34 -14.69 -13.49
N ILE A 147 -16.10 -14.33 -12.22
CA ILE A 147 -17.08 -14.42 -11.14
C ILE A 147 -17.87 -13.12 -11.04
N PHE A 148 -17.24 -11.96 -11.25
CA PHE A 148 -17.90 -10.68 -11.07
C PHE A 148 -18.79 -10.33 -12.26
N ASN A 149 -18.33 -10.61 -13.48
CA ASN A 149 -18.92 -10.17 -14.74
C ASN A 149 -19.33 -8.69 -14.72
N LYS A 150 -18.54 -7.86 -14.03
CA LYS A 150 -18.89 -6.50 -13.64
C LYS A 150 -17.77 -5.52 -13.96
N LYS A 151 -18.17 -4.36 -14.49
CA LYS A 151 -17.30 -3.20 -14.63
C LYS A 151 -17.70 -2.13 -13.64
N ILE A 152 -16.73 -1.61 -12.91
CA ILE A 152 -16.96 -0.46 -12.02
C ILE A 152 -16.54 0.84 -12.69
N THR A 153 -17.15 1.93 -12.25
CA THR A 153 -16.77 3.27 -12.67
C THR A 153 -15.71 3.83 -11.74
N ILE A 154 -14.62 4.33 -12.31
CA ILE A 154 -13.64 5.15 -11.59
C ILE A 154 -13.45 6.52 -12.26
N LEU A 155 -13.09 7.52 -11.46
CA LEU A 155 -12.68 8.84 -11.91
C LEU A 155 -11.18 9.05 -11.62
N ASP A 156 -10.42 9.55 -12.60
CA ASP A 156 -9.03 9.95 -12.37
C ASP A 156 -8.92 11.33 -11.68
N ARG A 157 -7.68 11.82 -11.51
CA ARG A 157 -7.39 13.16 -10.95
C ARG A 157 -8.07 14.32 -11.67
N PHE A 158 -8.38 14.14 -12.95
CA PHE A 158 -9.04 15.14 -13.79
C PHE A 158 -10.54 14.86 -13.95
N LYS A 159 -11.10 13.99 -13.10
CA LYS A 159 -12.50 13.56 -13.14
C LYS A 159 -12.89 12.87 -14.45
N ARG A 160 -11.92 12.34 -15.19
CA ARG A 160 -12.19 11.56 -16.40
C ARG A 160 -12.67 10.18 -15.99
N LYS A 161 -13.76 9.74 -16.62
CA LYS A 161 -14.42 8.48 -16.34
C LYS A 161 -13.73 7.33 -17.05
N TYR A 162 -13.46 6.25 -16.30
CA TYR A 162 -12.96 4.99 -16.82
C TYR A 162 -13.78 3.83 -16.28
N PHE A 163 -13.80 2.73 -17.04
CA PHE A 163 -14.45 1.49 -16.64
C PHE A 163 -13.37 0.44 -16.39
N ILE A 164 -13.36 -0.14 -15.19
CA ILE A 164 -12.47 -1.24 -14.83
C ILE A 164 -13.28 -2.51 -14.77
N ASP A 165 -12.87 -3.50 -15.56
CA ASP A 165 -13.34 -4.88 -15.48
C ASP A 165 -12.70 -5.58 -14.27
N LEU A 166 -13.53 -5.89 -13.28
CA LEU A 166 -13.09 -6.45 -11.99
C LEU A 166 -12.43 -7.81 -12.16
N ASP A 167 -12.94 -8.63 -13.08
CA ASP A 167 -12.41 -9.96 -13.38
C ASP A 167 -10.99 -9.95 -13.97
N SER A 168 -10.54 -8.78 -14.44
CA SER A 168 -9.23 -8.61 -15.06
C SER A 168 -8.19 -7.92 -14.17
N ALA A 169 -8.62 -7.34 -13.04
CA ALA A 169 -7.81 -6.42 -12.24
C ALA A 169 -7.66 -6.94 -10.80
N GLY A 170 -6.43 -6.92 -10.27
CA GLY A 170 -6.25 -7.18 -8.84
C GLY A 170 -6.56 -5.92 -8.01
N PHE A 171 -7.39 -6.05 -6.99
CA PHE A 171 -7.78 -4.98 -6.09
C PHE A 171 -7.98 -5.44 -4.65
N VAL A 172 -7.93 -4.47 -3.74
CA VAL A 172 -8.25 -4.65 -2.31
C VAL A 172 -9.25 -3.58 -1.89
N ILE A 173 -10.26 -3.96 -1.13
CA ILE A 173 -11.23 -3.06 -0.51
C ILE A 173 -10.91 -2.93 0.98
N GLN A 174 -10.82 -1.70 1.47
CA GLN A 174 -10.66 -1.39 2.89
C GLN A 174 -11.63 -0.29 3.31
N LYS A 175 -11.94 -0.20 4.61
CA LYS A 175 -12.58 1.00 5.14
C LYS A 175 -11.66 2.21 4.95
N LYS A 176 -12.24 3.37 4.63
CA LYS A 176 -11.50 4.63 4.56
C LYS A 176 -11.16 5.08 5.98
N VAL A 177 -9.93 5.54 6.16
CA VAL A 177 -9.41 5.96 7.47
C VAL A 177 -8.80 7.35 7.36
N LYS A 178 -8.79 8.08 8.48
CA LYS A 178 -8.02 9.33 8.58
C LYS A 178 -6.55 8.97 8.80
N THR A 179 -5.61 9.64 8.13
CA THR A 179 -4.20 9.28 8.28
C THR A 179 -3.72 9.52 9.71
N PHE A 180 -2.92 8.59 10.24
CA PHE A 180 -2.47 8.67 11.63
C PHE A 180 -1.60 9.91 11.86
N GLU A 181 -0.70 10.22 10.92
CA GLU A 181 0.10 11.45 10.94
C GLU A 181 -0.75 12.73 11.07
N ALA A 182 -1.88 12.82 10.36
CA ALA A 182 -2.75 13.99 10.42
C ALA A 182 -3.45 14.10 11.79
N ILE A 183 -3.92 12.98 12.34
CA ILE A 183 -4.57 12.96 13.66
C ILE A 183 -3.57 13.31 14.78
N LEU A 184 -2.38 12.70 14.75
CA LEU A 184 -1.30 13.04 15.67
C LEU A 184 -0.91 14.52 15.59
N THR A 185 -0.80 15.08 14.38
CA THR A 185 -0.44 16.50 14.18
C THR A 185 -1.53 17.43 14.69
N LYS A 186 -2.80 17.09 14.48
CA LYS A 186 -3.95 17.85 14.98
C LYS A 186 -3.96 17.89 16.51
N ASN A 187 -3.63 16.78 17.16
CA ASN A 187 -3.69 16.61 18.61
C ASN A 187 -2.33 16.78 19.30
N LYS A 188 -1.32 17.36 18.62
CA LYS A 188 0.07 17.41 19.13
C LYS A 188 0.25 18.13 20.49
N HIS A 189 -0.74 18.92 20.90
CA HIS A 189 -0.76 19.67 22.16
C HIS A 189 -1.75 19.11 23.18
N ASP A 190 -2.35 17.94 22.90
CA ASP A 190 -3.29 17.24 23.77
C ASP A 190 -2.62 15.95 24.27
N PRO A 191 -2.02 15.97 25.47
CA PRO A 191 -1.29 14.81 25.98
C PRO A 191 -2.15 13.57 26.17
N ASP A 192 -3.41 13.74 26.56
CA ASP A 192 -4.29 12.62 26.89
C ASP A 192 -4.74 11.91 25.61
N GLU A 193 -5.09 12.68 24.57
CA GLU A 193 -5.44 12.12 23.27
C GLU A 193 -4.23 11.45 22.59
N LEU A 194 -3.03 12.02 22.69
CA LEU A 194 -1.82 11.39 22.16
C LEU A 194 -1.46 10.08 22.86
N LYS A 195 -1.68 9.98 24.17
CA LYS A 195 -1.51 8.72 24.92
C LYS A 195 -2.54 7.69 24.48
N LYS A 196 -3.83 8.05 24.35
CA LYS A 196 -4.89 7.17 23.85
C LYS A 196 -4.55 6.62 22.46
N LEU A 197 -4.11 7.49 21.55
CA LEU A 197 -3.70 7.12 20.20
C LEU A 197 -2.47 6.21 20.18
N THR A 198 -1.48 6.50 21.02
CA THR A 198 -0.28 5.65 21.19
C THR A 198 -0.66 4.25 21.66
N ASN A 199 -1.50 4.14 22.68
CA ASN A 199 -1.94 2.84 23.20
C ASN A 199 -2.71 2.06 22.14
N SER A 200 -3.59 2.73 21.40
CA SER A 200 -4.33 2.13 20.29
C SER A 200 -3.39 1.60 19.20
N PHE A 201 -2.36 2.37 18.82
CA PHE A 201 -1.35 1.97 17.85
C PHE A 201 -0.49 0.79 18.32
N LEU A 202 -0.05 0.82 19.58
CA LEU A 202 0.70 -0.28 20.19
C LEU A 202 -0.16 -1.54 20.24
N ASN A 203 -1.39 -1.46 20.75
CA ASN A 203 -2.31 -2.59 20.82
C ASN A 203 -2.54 -3.24 19.46
N THR A 204 -2.77 -2.45 18.41
CA THR A 204 -2.92 -3.00 17.05
C THR A 204 -1.62 -3.65 16.58
N THR A 205 -0.46 -3.03 16.81
CA THR A 205 0.84 -3.59 16.42
C THR A 205 1.12 -4.92 17.13
N PHE A 206 0.90 -4.99 18.44
CA PHE A 206 1.08 -6.19 19.23
C PHE A 206 0.10 -7.29 18.85
N SER A 207 -1.14 -6.94 18.51
CA SER A 207 -2.11 -7.91 18.00
C SER A 207 -1.62 -8.61 16.73
N ILE A 208 -1.00 -7.85 15.80
CA ILE A 208 -0.36 -8.42 14.60
C ILE A 208 0.77 -9.39 14.99
N TYR A 209 1.59 -9.02 15.97
CA TYR A 209 2.72 -9.83 16.44
C TYR A 209 2.26 -11.11 17.13
N GLN A 210 1.21 -11.05 17.97
CA GLN A 210 0.60 -12.21 18.62
C GLN A 210 0.02 -13.19 17.60
N LYS A 211 -0.44 -12.69 16.45
CA LYS A 211 -0.88 -13.52 15.32
C LYS A 211 0.28 -14.12 14.51
N GLY A 212 1.53 -13.85 14.87
CA GLY A 212 2.72 -14.40 14.22
C GLY A 212 3.15 -13.68 12.95
N TYR A 213 2.78 -12.40 12.81
CA TYR A 213 3.12 -11.57 11.66
C TYR A 213 3.91 -10.33 12.07
N ILE A 214 4.68 -9.77 11.14
CA ILE A 214 5.35 -8.47 11.29
C ILE A 214 5.04 -7.60 10.07
N ASN A 215 5.20 -6.29 10.21
CA ASN A 215 5.20 -5.36 9.09
C ASN A 215 6.65 -4.91 8.82
N ASP A 216 7.16 -5.17 7.63
CA ASP A 216 8.53 -4.83 7.25
C ASP A 216 8.69 -3.35 6.85
N ASP A 217 7.60 -2.63 6.58
CA ASP A 217 7.65 -1.18 6.36
C ASP A 217 7.65 -0.43 7.69
N TYR A 218 8.82 0.04 8.07
CA TYR A 218 9.06 0.78 9.30
C TYR A 218 8.45 2.20 9.33
N ASN A 219 7.88 2.72 8.23
CA ASN A 219 7.27 4.04 8.20
C ASN A 219 5.84 4.03 8.79
N CYS A 220 5.75 3.49 10.00
CA CYS A 220 4.51 3.12 10.65
C CYS A 220 3.54 4.29 10.86
N VAL A 221 4.04 5.51 11.06
CA VAL A 221 3.20 6.72 11.22
C VAL A 221 2.45 7.07 9.92
N LYS A 222 3.12 6.97 8.76
CA LYS A 222 2.52 7.29 7.47
C LYS A 222 1.62 6.17 6.94
N ASN A 223 1.94 4.94 7.31
CA ASN A 223 1.26 3.75 6.84
C ASN A 223 0.13 3.30 7.78
N SER A 224 -0.15 4.07 8.84
CA SER A 224 -1.28 3.84 9.74
C SER A 224 -2.39 4.86 9.53
N GLY A 225 -3.59 4.48 9.96
CA GLY A 225 -4.75 5.37 9.99
C GLY A 225 -5.57 5.18 11.26
N VAL A 226 -6.55 6.06 11.45
CA VAL A 226 -7.49 6.04 12.56
C VAL A 226 -8.89 5.82 12.02
N LEU A 227 -9.58 4.83 12.59
CA LEU A 227 -10.96 4.45 12.31
C LEU A 227 -11.67 4.23 13.64
N ASP A 228 -12.76 4.96 13.89
CA ASP A 228 -13.58 4.81 15.11
C ASP A 228 -12.72 4.79 16.40
N ASP A 229 -11.83 5.77 16.54
CA ASP A 229 -10.84 5.91 17.64
C ASP A 229 -9.80 4.77 17.76
N ARG A 230 -9.79 3.82 16.83
CA ARG A 230 -8.80 2.76 16.74
C ARG A 230 -7.75 3.06 15.67
N VAL A 231 -6.47 2.88 16.02
CA VAL A 231 -5.39 2.94 15.04
C VAL A 231 -5.28 1.61 14.31
N ILE A 232 -5.16 1.64 12.99
CA ILE A 232 -5.03 0.48 12.10
C ILE A 232 -3.82 0.63 11.16
N HIS A 233 -3.22 -0.48 10.72
CA HIS A 233 -2.16 -0.52 9.72
C HIS A 233 -2.78 -0.54 8.32
N SER A 234 -2.78 0.62 7.67
CA SER A 234 -3.49 0.84 6.40
C SER A 234 -2.72 0.37 5.17
N ASP A 235 -1.39 0.27 5.23
CA ASP A 235 -0.59 -0.31 4.15
C ASP A 235 -0.49 -1.83 4.30
N LEU A 236 -0.87 -2.53 3.24
CA LEU A 236 -0.97 -3.99 3.21
C LEU A 236 0.21 -4.64 2.48
N GLY A 237 1.22 -3.87 2.10
CA GLY A 237 2.25 -4.29 1.16
C GLY A 237 3.42 -5.10 1.72
N SER A 238 3.52 -5.21 3.05
CA SER A 238 4.78 -5.56 3.73
C SER A 238 4.61 -6.49 4.93
N PHE A 239 3.50 -7.23 5.03
CA PHE A 239 3.29 -8.25 6.06
C PHE A 239 4.03 -9.54 5.76
N LEU A 240 4.76 -10.04 6.76
CA LEU A 240 5.53 -11.26 6.70
C LEU A 240 5.22 -12.15 7.90
N LYS A 241 5.21 -13.47 7.69
CA LYS A 241 5.11 -14.42 8.80
C LYS A 241 6.44 -14.47 9.56
N LYS A 242 6.37 -14.48 10.89
CA LYS A 242 7.52 -14.58 11.78
C LYS A 242 7.15 -15.54 12.92
N ASP A 243 7.63 -16.77 12.84
CA ASP A 243 7.24 -17.83 13.78
C ASP A 243 7.85 -17.63 15.19
N GLU A 244 8.91 -16.85 15.29
CA GLU A 244 9.68 -16.63 16.52
C GLU A 244 9.18 -15.44 17.36
N MET A 245 8.01 -14.87 17.07
CA MET A 245 7.48 -13.72 17.82
C MET A 245 7.18 -14.00 19.31
N LYS A 246 7.16 -15.28 19.70
CA LYS A 246 7.09 -15.70 21.12
C LYS A 246 8.41 -15.53 21.87
N ASN A 247 9.53 -15.42 21.16
CA ASN A 247 10.82 -15.16 21.78
C ASN A 247 10.89 -13.66 22.15
N LYS A 248 11.13 -13.40 23.44
CA LYS A 248 11.18 -12.05 24.01
C LYS A 248 12.23 -11.15 23.37
N ASP A 249 13.40 -11.70 23.02
CA ASP A 249 14.48 -10.93 22.39
C ASP A 249 14.11 -10.55 20.95
N VAL A 250 13.49 -11.49 20.21
CA VAL A 250 13.00 -11.25 18.84
C VAL A 250 11.90 -10.19 18.85
N LEU A 251 10.92 -10.31 19.74
CA LEU A 251 9.86 -9.33 19.91
C LEU A 251 10.41 -7.94 20.26
N THR A 252 11.33 -7.88 21.22
CA THR A 252 11.98 -6.63 21.65
C THR A 252 12.73 -5.98 20.50
N HIS A 253 13.46 -6.77 19.70
CA HIS A 253 14.15 -6.27 18.52
C HIS A 253 13.17 -5.70 17.49
N GLU A 254 12.13 -6.47 17.13
CA GLU A 254 11.16 -6.07 16.10
C GLU A 254 10.37 -4.83 16.49
N ILE A 255 9.89 -4.74 17.75
CA ILE A 255 9.14 -3.56 18.16
C ILE A 255 10.02 -2.31 18.18
N ASN A 256 11.25 -2.39 18.70
CA ASN A 256 12.16 -1.25 18.69
C ASN A 256 12.49 -0.81 17.26
N ARG A 257 12.67 -1.77 16.34
CA ARG A 257 12.85 -1.49 14.91
C ARG A 257 11.64 -0.75 14.34
N PHE A 258 10.43 -1.24 14.59
CA PHE A 258 9.19 -0.71 14.02
C PHE A 258 8.76 0.63 14.64
N MET A 259 9.02 0.84 15.94
CA MET A 259 8.70 2.08 16.65
C MET A 259 9.61 3.26 16.30
N ARG A 260 10.76 3.02 15.65
CA ARG A 260 11.76 4.06 15.36
C ARG A 260 11.17 5.32 14.71
N TYR A 261 10.27 5.17 13.75
CA TYR A 261 9.65 6.32 13.06
C TYR A 261 8.58 6.99 13.89
N PHE A 262 7.87 6.24 14.74
CA PHE A 262 6.94 6.84 15.69
C PHE A 262 7.69 7.68 16.70
N LYS A 263 8.75 7.14 17.32
CA LYS A 263 9.64 7.90 18.22
C LYS A 263 10.21 9.15 17.56
N LYS A 264 10.71 9.04 16.31
CA LYS A 264 11.20 10.19 15.55
C LYS A 264 10.13 11.27 15.35
N TRP A 265 8.87 10.88 15.12
CA TRP A 265 7.77 11.83 15.06
C TRP A 265 7.50 12.47 16.43
N SER A 266 7.49 11.66 17.49
CA SER A 266 7.29 12.10 18.88
C SER A 266 8.35 13.09 19.33
N ASP A 267 9.64 12.77 19.18
CA ASP A 267 10.77 13.64 19.55
C ASP A 267 10.66 15.03 18.91
N LYS A 268 10.14 15.09 17.67
CA LYS A 268 10.01 16.34 16.91
C LYS A 268 8.79 17.16 17.31
N ASN A 269 7.66 16.52 17.61
CA ASN A 269 6.36 17.21 17.70
C ASN A 269 5.75 17.21 19.10
N ALA A 270 6.06 16.21 19.92
CA ALA A 270 5.54 16.00 21.26
C ALA A 270 6.55 15.17 22.10
N PRO A 271 7.67 15.77 22.57
CA PRO A 271 8.80 15.02 23.14
C PRO A 271 8.44 14.08 24.29
N PHE A 272 7.47 14.46 25.15
CA PHE A 272 6.99 13.61 26.25
C PHE A 272 6.46 12.25 25.76
N LEU A 273 5.96 12.18 24.53
CA LEU A 273 5.37 10.98 23.96
C LEU A 273 6.43 9.92 23.65
N SER A 274 7.69 10.32 23.41
CA SER A 274 8.78 9.38 23.14
C SER A 274 9.11 8.53 24.37
N GLU A 275 9.17 9.17 25.54
CA GLU A 275 9.34 8.50 26.83
C GLU A 275 8.13 7.62 27.14
N TYR A 276 6.92 8.13 26.93
CA TYR A 276 5.69 7.35 27.10
C TYR A 276 5.66 6.07 26.24
N VAL A 277 6.06 6.15 24.97
CA VAL A 277 6.17 4.99 24.08
C VAL A 277 7.14 3.95 24.65
N ASP A 278 8.30 4.38 25.15
CA ASP A 278 9.29 3.46 25.72
C ASP A 278 8.76 2.75 26.98
N GLU A 279 8.03 3.47 27.84
CA GLU A 279 7.40 2.89 29.03
C GLU A 279 6.34 1.85 28.66
N GLU A 280 5.44 2.16 27.74
CA GLU A 280 4.38 1.25 27.33
C GLU A 280 4.93 0.01 26.61
N VAL A 281 5.94 0.17 25.76
CA VAL A 281 6.63 -0.96 25.11
C VAL A 281 7.28 -1.86 26.16
N LYS A 282 7.96 -1.30 27.17
CA LYS A 282 8.54 -2.08 28.27
C LYS A 282 7.48 -2.85 29.05
N LYS A 283 6.36 -2.21 29.40
CA LYS A 283 5.24 -2.88 30.10
C LYS A 283 4.74 -4.09 29.32
N ILE A 284 4.55 -3.94 28.01
CA ILE A 284 4.04 -5.04 27.18
C ILE A 284 5.06 -6.17 27.06
N ILE A 285 6.34 -5.86 26.90
CA ILE A 285 7.44 -6.86 26.85
C ILE A 285 7.59 -7.61 28.19
N VAL A 286 7.34 -6.95 29.33
CA VAL A 286 7.42 -7.60 30.66
C VAL A 286 6.25 -8.55 30.90
N ASN A 287 5.07 -8.23 30.38
CA ASN A 287 3.83 -8.99 30.58
C ASN A 287 3.65 -10.18 29.61
N LEU A 288 4.62 -10.44 28.73
CA LEU A 288 4.69 -11.57 27.80
C LEU A 288 5.74 -12.58 28.26
#